data_AF-A0A497TYR5-F1
#
_entry.id   AF-A0A497TYR5-F1
#
_cell.length_a   1.000
_cell.length_b   1.000
_cell.length_c   1.000
_cell.angle_alpha   90.00
_cell.angle_beta   90.00
_cell.angle_gamma   90.00
#
_symmetry.space_group_name_H-M   'P 1'
#
loop_
_entity.id
_entity.type
_entity.pdbx_description
1 polymer ?
#
loop_
_entity_poly.entity_id
_entity_poly.type
_entity_poly.pdbx_seq_one_letter_code
_entity_poly.pdbx_strand_id
1 'polypeptide(L)'
;MIHNNAHINITHMFKEEKARLPEEDTLTVVPGFIGAYPNSFLRINRAELLLFIDQVEALSSEADYSDLLGRFGIRRTSAAFGTTVTAYRKTAPVESGLFDYNRLDNR
;
A
#
# COMPACT_ATOMS: atom_id res chain seq x y z
N MET A 1 -2.49 0.57 -0.54
CA MET A 1 -2.92 0.25 0.83
C MET A 1 -3.22 1.56 1.54
N ILE A 2 -4.17 1.58 2.47
CA ILE A 2 -4.47 2.75 3.30
C ILE A 2 -4.35 2.32 4.75
N HIS A 3 -3.46 2.97 5.49
CA HIS A 3 -3.41 2.84 6.94
C HIS A 3 -4.40 3.84 7.56
N ASN A 4 -5.43 3.32 8.20
CA ASN A 4 -6.43 4.10 8.91
C ASN A 4 -5.98 4.25 10.36
N ASN A 5 -5.66 5.48 10.73
CA ASN A 5 -5.18 5.85 12.05
C ASN A 5 -6.37 6.13 12.99
N ALA A 6 -6.57 5.29 14.00
CA ALA A 6 -7.69 5.43 14.92
C ALA A 6 -7.43 6.51 15.98
N HIS A 7 -8.49 7.28 16.27
CA HIS A 7 -8.47 8.36 17.24
C HIS A 7 -9.77 8.40 18.04
N ILE A 8 -9.69 8.69 19.35
CA ILE A 8 -10.86 8.98 20.19
C ILE A 8 -11.58 10.25 19.69
N ASN A 9 -10.81 11.24 19.19
CA ASN A 9 -11.32 12.46 18.55
C ASN A 9 -10.20 13.17 17.75
N ILE A 10 -10.59 14.11 16.87
CA ILE A 10 -9.67 14.88 16.00
C ILE A 10 -9.80 16.38 16.30
N THR A 11 -9.78 16.76 17.58
CA THR A 11 -10.02 18.16 18.00
C THR A 11 -8.77 19.04 18.03
N HIS A 12 -7.58 18.44 17.89
CA HIS A 12 -6.30 19.12 18.03
C HIS A 12 -5.41 18.90 16.80
N MET A 13 -5.01 19.99 16.14
CA MET A 13 -4.20 19.95 14.91
C MET A 13 -2.73 19.52 15.12
N PHE A 14 -2.20 19.62 16.34
CA PHE A 14 -0.75 19.44 16.61
C PHE A 14 -0.43 18.53 17.81
N LYS A 15 -1.42 17.87 18.41
CA LYS A 15 -1.24 17.04 19.63
C LYS A 15 -2.07 15.75 19.57
N GLU A 16 -2.07 15.08 18.43
CA GLU A 16 -2.86 13.87 18.18
C GLU A 16 -2.46 12.68 19.04
N GLU A 17 -1.21 12.58 19.50
CA GLU A 17 -0.70 11.42 20.26
C GLU A 17 -1.59 11.03 21.44
N LYS A 18 -2.14 12.01 22.16
CA LYS A 18 -3.04 11.74 23.31
C LYS A 18 -4.41 11.24 22.92
N ALA A 19 -4.80 11.42 21.66
CA ALA A 19 -6.06 10.98 21.11
C ALA A 19 -5.93 9.70 20.28
N ARG A 20 -4.71 9.21 19.99
CA ARG A 20 -4.48 7.99 19.22
C ARG A 20 -4.93 6.73 19.95
N LEU A 21 -5.47 5.79 19.18
CA LEU A 21 -5.75 4.41 19.59
C LEU A 21 -5.03 3.44 18.64
N PRO A 22 -3.71 3.24 18.77
CA PRO A 22 -2.97 2.40 17.83
C PRO A 22 -3.48 0.96 17.72
N GLU A 23 -4.04 0.41 18.81
CA GLU A 23 -4.65 -0.92 18.84
C GLU A 23 -5.91 -1.04 17.95
N GLU A 24 -6.51 0.09 17.59
CA GLU A 24 -7.68 0.15 16.71
C GLU A 24 -7.31 0.60 15.27
N ASP A 25 -6.03 0.77 14.96
CA ASP A 25 -5.59 1.05 13.60
C ASP A 25 -5.99 -0.13 12.68
N THR A 26 -6.38 0.21 11.45
CA THR A 26 -6.69 -0.80 10.44
C THR A 26 -5.94 -0.52 9.15
N LEU A 27 -5.75 -1.57 8.35
CA LEU A 27 -5.08 -1.46 7.06
C LEU A 27 -6.01 -1.96 5.96
N THR A 28 -6.42 -1.05 5.09
CA THR A 28 -7.27 -1.38 3.94
C THR A 28 -6.40 -1.74 2.74
N VAL A 29 -6.62 -2.96 2.23
CA VAL A 29 -6.04 -3.45 0.98
C VAL A 29 -7.15 -3.56 -0.05
N VAL A 30 -6.97 -2.93 -1.21
CA VAL A 30 -7.95 -3.01 -2.30
C VAL A 30 -7.36 -3.65 -3.54
N PRO A 31 -8.17 -4.33 -4.36
CA PRO A 31 -7.76 -4.70 -5.71
C PRO A 31 -7.63 -3.44 -6.57
N GLY A 32 -6.45 -3.23 -7.16
CA GLY A 32 -6.18 -2.09 -8.04
C GLY A 32 -5.44 -0.95 -7.34
N PHE A 33 -5.70 0.29 -7.79
CA PHE A 33 -4.99 1.48 -7.32
C PHE A 33 -5.95 2.46 -6.64
N ILE A 34 -5.49 3.13 -5.59
CA ILE A 34 -6.24 4.20 -4.92
C ILE A 34 -5.48 5.51 -5.08
N GLY A 35 -6.19 6.53 -5.55
CA GLY A 35 -5.67 7.89 -5.69
C GLY A 35 -4.63 8.02 -6.82
N ALA A 36 -4.22 9.25 -7.08
CA ALA A 36 -3.24 9.55 -8.14
C ALA A 36 -1.78 9.29 -7.71
N TYR A 37 -1.53 9.05 -6.42
CA TYR A 37 -0.19 8.97 -5.81
C TYR A 37 0.01 7.62 -5.10
N PRO A 38 0.11 6.52 -5.83
CA PRO A 38 0.36 5.22 -5.22
C PRO A 38 1.77 5.20 -4.60
N ASN A 39 1.87 4.71 -3.36
CA ASN A 39 3.16 4.58 -2.65
C ASN A 39 3.87 3.26 -2.95
N SER A 40 3.12 2.17 -3.17
CA SER A 40 3.69 0.85 -3.44
C SER A 40 2.79 0.06 -4.40
N PHE A 41 3.39 -0.71 -5.30
CA PHE A 41 2.69 -1.62 -6.20
C PHE A 41 2.88 -3.04 -5.68
N LEU A 42 1.78 -3.75 -5.44
CA LEU A 42 1.82 -5.12 -4.95
C LEU A 42 1.12 -6.04 -5.94
N ARG A 43 1.71 -7.20 -6.19
CA ARG A 43 1.09 -8.27 -6.97
C ARG A 43 1.09 -9.53 -6.13
N ILE A 44 -0.12 -9.91 -5.71
CA ILE A 44 -0.35 -11.03 -4.81
C ILE A 44 -1.12 -12.09 -5.59
N ASN A 45 -0.60 -13.32 -5.62
CA ASN A 45 -1.39 -14.44 -6.09
C ASN A 45 -2.50 -14.72 -5.08
N ARG A 46 -3.73 -15.00 -5.53
CA ARG A 46 -4.84 -15.33 -4.64
C ARG A 46 -4.51 -16.47 -3.67
N ALA A 47 -3.71 -17.46 -4.08
CA ALA A 47 -3.26 -18.55 -3.22
C ALA A 47 -2.30 -18.10 -2.10
N GLU A 48 -1.64 -16.95 -2.26
CA GLU A 48 -0.71 -16.38 -1.28
C GLU A 48 -1.36 -15.28 -0.43
N LEU A 49 -2.67 -15.04 -0.55
CA LEU A 49 -3.34 -13.93 0.14
C LEU A 49 -3.24 -14.05 1.67
N LEU A 50 -3.42 -15.25 2.22
CA LEU A 50 -3.27 -15.47 3.67
C LEU A 50 -1.85 -15.15 4.14
N LEU A 51 -0.86 -15.61 3.37
CA LEU A 51 0.55 -15.37 3.67
C LEU A 51 0.94 -13.90 3.56
N PHE A 52 0.35 -13.17 2.62
CA PHE A 52 0.49 -11.72 2.55
C PHE A 52 -0.08 -11.04 3.80
N ILE A 53 -1.27 -11.46 4.25
CA ILE A 53 -1.88 -10.92 5.48
C ILE A 53 -0.98 -11.21 6.69
N ASP A 54 -0.52 -12.45 6.86
CA ASP A 54 0.38 -12.83 7.96
C ASP A 54 1.68 -12.00 7.97
N GLN A 55 2.29 -11.78 6.79
CA GLN A 55 3.51 -10.96 6.70
C GLN A 55 3.26 -9.48 6.99
N VAL A 56 2.08 -8.96 6.64
CA VAL A 56 1.69 -7.58 6.93
C VAL A 56 1.41 -7.39 8.41
N GLU A 57 0.73 -8.33 9.07
CA GLU A 57 0.47 -8.30 10.51
C GLU A 57 1.74 -8.42 11.35
N ALA A 58 2.75 -9.12 10.83
CA ALA A 58 4.04 -9.30 11.48
C ALA A 58 5.04 -8.14 11.26
N LEU A 59 4.68 -7.09 10.52
CA LEU A 59 5.59 -5.96 10.26
C LEU A 59 5.94 -5.24 11.56
N SER A 60 7.21 -5.30 11.94
CA SER A 60 7.73 -4.63 13.15
C SER A 60 8.94 -3.75 12.88
N SER A 61 9.52 -3.87 11.69
CA SER A 61 10.75 -3.19 11.29
C SER A 61 10.78 -2.85 9.80
N GLU A 62 11.72 -1.98 9.42
CA GLU A 62 12.01 -1.66 8.02
C GLU A 62 12.51 -2.90 7.24
N ALA A 63 13.20 -3.83 7.91
CA ALA A 63 13.66 -5.06 7.29
C ALA A 63 12.46 -5.96 6.90
N ASP A 64 11.48 -6.12 7.80
CA ASP A 64 10.26 -6.89 7.52
C ASP A 64 9.49 -6.28 6.33
N TYR A 65 9.45 -4.95 6.26
CA TYR A 65 8.81 -4.23 5.15
C TYR A 65 9.57 -4.43 3.83
N SER A 66 10.89 -4.39 3.86
CA SER A 66 11.74 -4.70 2.69
C SER A 66 11.52 -6.13 2.19
N ASP A 67 11.39 -7.10 3.10
CA ASP A 67 11.11 -8.50 2.75
C ASP A 67 9.71 -8.68 2.15
N LEU A 68 8.70 -8.00 2.70
CA LEU A 68 7.35 -7.96 2.14
C LEU A 68 7.36 -7.42 0.70
N LEU A 69 8.06 -6.29 0.46
CA LEU A 69 8.22 -5.71 -0.87
C LEU A 69 9.08 -6.57 -1.79
N GLY A 70 10.09 -7.26 -1.27
CA GLY A 70 10.90 -8.20 -2.04
C GLY A 70 10.07 -9.34 -2.61
N ARG A 71 9.03 -9.77 -1.88
CA ARG A 71 8.14 -10.85 -2.29
C ARG A 71 6.99 -10.40 -3.18
N PHE A 72 6.29 -9.34 -2.79
CA PHE A 72 5.04 -8.92 -3.44
C PHE A 72 5.16 -7.62 -4.23
N GLY A 73 6.21 -6.84 -3.99
CA GLY A 73 6.42 -5.54 -4.59
C GLY A 73 6.76 -5.60 -6.07
N ILE A 74 6.21 -4.66 -6.83
CA ILE A 74 6.65 -4.35 -8.19
C ILE A 74 7.36 -3.00 -8.17
N ARG A 75 8.69 -3.05 -8.13
CA ARG A 75 9.53 -1.86 -8.24
C ARG A 75 9.37 -1.19 -9.61
N ARG A 76 9.61 0.12 -9.68
CA ARG A 76 9.57 0.87 -10.95
C ARG A 76 10.58 0.36 -11.97
N THR A 77 11.71 -0.17 -11.49
CA THR A 77 12.78 -0.77 -12.30
C THR A 77 12.47 -2.19 -12.76
N SER A 78 11.40 -2.82 -12.26
CA SER A 78 11.00 -4.16 -12.67
C SER A 78 10.51 -4.18 -14.12
N ALA A 79 10.90 -5.19 -14.88
CA ALA A 79 10.36 -5.43 -16.23
C ALA A 79 8.82 -5.61 -16.23
N ALA A 80 8.24 -6.02 -15.09
CA ALA A 80 6.80 -6.18 -14.93
C ALA A 80 6.05 -4.86 -14.67
N PHE A 81 6.76 -3.76 -14.38
CA PHE A 81 6.13 -2.48 -14.01
C PHE A 81 5.28 -1.92 -15.16
N GLY A 82 5.88 -1.77 -16.35
CA GLY A 82 5.20 -1.20 -17.51
C GLY A 82 4.00 -2.03 -17.97
N THR A 83 4.11 -3.35 -17.93
CA THR A 83 2.99 -4.26 -18.29
C THR A 83 1.86 -4.18 -17.28
N THR A 84 2.17 -4.09 -15.98
CA THR A 84 1.18 -3.92 -14.91
C THR A 84 0.40 -2.61 -15.05
N VAL A 85 1.12 -1.49 -15.24
CA VAL A 85 0.50 -0.18 -15.48
C VAL A 85 -0.40 -0.20 -16.71
N THR A 86 0.09 -0.78 -17.81
CA THR A 86 -0.67 -0.85 -19.07
C THR A 86 -1.91 -1.73 -18.93
N ALA A 87 -1.80 -2.87 -18.24
CA ALA A 87 -2.92 -3.76 -17.97
C ALA A 87 -4.01 -3.05 -17.14
N TYR A 88 -3.61 -2.33 -16.09
CA TYR A 88 -4.56 -1.58 -15.27
C TYR A 88 -5.25 -0.46 -16.05
N ARG A 89 -4.52 0.31 -16.86
CA ARG A 89 -5.10 1.33 -17.73
C ARG A 89 -6.17 0.77 -18.68
N LYS A 90 -6.02 -0.48 -19.12
CA LYS A 90 -7.03 -1.15 -19.95
C LYS A 90 -8.26 -1.56 -19.16
N THR A 91 -8.09 -2.01 -17.92
CA THR A 91 -9.21 -2.51 -17.09
C THR A 91 -9.94 -1.42 -16.32
N ALA A 92 -9.30 -0.26 -16.08
CA ALA A 92 -9.82 0.86 -15.31
C ALA A 92 -9.47 2.20 -15.99
N PRO A 93 -10.01 2.48 -17.19
CA PRO A 93 -9.57 3.61 -18.02
C PRO A 93 -9.90 4.98 -17.41
N VAL A 94 -10.90 5.07 -16.53
CA VAL A 94 -11.27 6.33 -15.85
C VAL A 94 -10.40 6.53 -14.60
N GLU A 95 -10.30 5.50 -13.76
CA GLU A 95 -9.60 5.53 -12.48
C GLU A 95 -8.07 5.54 -12.64
N SER A 96 -7.56 5.04 -13.76
CA SER A 96 -6.12 4.98 -14.01
C SER A 96 -5.46 6.33 -14.27
N GLY A 97 -6.23 7.35 -14.67
CA GLY A 97 -5.78 8.73 -14.82
C GLY A 97 -4.33 8.90 -15.31
N LEU A 98 -3.62 9.86 -14.72
CA LEU A 98 -2.16 9.91 -14.76
C LEU A 98 -1.65 9.73 -13.33
N PHE A 99 -1.09 8.56 -13.03
CA PHE A 99 -0.44 8.33 -11.75
C PHE A 99 0.90 9.08 -11.69
N ASP A 100 1.16 9.71 -10.55
CA ASP A 100 2.49 10.22 -10.20
C ASP A 100 3.29 9.10 -9.53
N TYR A 101 4.22 8.54 -10.30
CA TYR A 101 5.09 7.45 -9.86
C TYR A 101 6.33 7.91 -9.07
N ASN A 102 6.49 9.21 -8.80
CA ASN A 102 7.66 9.71 -8.08
C ASN A 102 7.65 9.33 -6.60
N ARG A 103 6.50 8.92 -6.07
CA ARG A 103 6.33 8.44 -4.69
C ARG A 103 6.39 6.93 -4.55
N LEU A 104 6.65 6.20 -5.64
CA LEU A 104 6.77 4.76 -5.57
C LEU A 104 8.03 4.34 -4.83
N ASP A 105 7.82 3.45 -3.87
CA ASP A 105 8.91 2.85 -3.14
C ASP A 105 9.75 1.96 -4.06
N ASN A 106 11.06 2.15 -4.01
CA ASN A 106 12.05 1.45 -4.83
C ASN A 106 13.07 0.69 -3.98
N ARG A 107 12.85 0.61 -2.66
CA ARG A 107 13.64 -0.18 -1.72
C ARG A 107 13.62 -1.66 -2.07
#